data_AF-A0A7V2QBH6-F1
#
_entry.id   AF-A0A7V2QBH6-F1
#
_cell.length_a   1.000
_cell.length_b   1.000
_cell.length_c   1.000
_cell.angle_alpha   90.00
_cell.angle_beta   90.00
_cell.angle_gamma   90.00
#
_symmetry.space_group_name_H-M   'P 1'
#
loop_
_entity.id
_entity.type
_entity.pdbx_description
1 polymer ?
#
loop_
_entity_poly.entity_id
_entity_poly.type
_entity_poly.pdbx_seq_one_letter_code
_entity_poly.pdbx_strand_id
1 'polypeptide(L)'
;PAHDLLDGYTWLTVLEDGNDASDEGFAPFAARRLILTEMQRNRGQMGRLDTLDHLHEIAIANSIVTPYSSMLVLVNQQQEDLLDELEEGDDRFEREYEQVGETVENALTVTGVPEPEEWLLLALAAAMLVWYVRAGRRQPLKIF
;
A
#
# COMPACT_ATOMS: atom_id res chain seq x y z
N PRO A 1 7.30 31.48 17.45
CA PRO A 1 8.33 31.25 16.42
C PRO A 1 8.39 29.74 16.17
N ALA A 2 8.35 29.30 14.91
CA ALA A 2 8.44 27.87 14.59
C ALA A 2 9.92 27.47 14.58
N HIS A 3 10.30 26.51 15.42
CA HIS A 3 11.64 25.96 15.50
C HIS A 3 11.62 24.54 14.96
N ASP A 4 12.56 24.22 14.09
CA ASP A 4 12.65 22.94 13.41
C ASP A 4 14.11 22.50 13.36
N LEU A 5 14.37 21.23 13.69
CA LEU A 5 15.69 20.60 13.78
C LEU A 5 15.87 19.65 12.60
N LEU A 6 15.93 20.21 11.39
CA LEU A 6 16.40 19.50 10.21
C LEU A 6 17.88 19.85 10.02
N ASP A 7 18.73 18.82 9.96
CA ASP A 7 20.17 18.91 9.64
C ASP A 7 21.09 19.61 10.66
N GLY A 8 20.67 19.77 11.92
CA GLY A 8 21.51 20.40 12.96
C GLY A 8 21.58 21.93 12.90
N TYR A 9 20.81 22.56 11.99
CA TYR A 9 20.64 24.00 11.90
C TYR A 9 19.34 24.44 12.58
N THR A 10 19.36 25.61 13.22
CA THR A 10 18.16 26.24 13.80
C THR A 10 17.68 27.36 12.89
N TRP A 11 16.52 27.14 12.29
CA TRP A 11 15.90 28.07 11.35
C TRP A 11 14.82 28.89 12.04
N LEU A 12 14.97 30.21 12.05
CA LEU A 12 13.96 31.16 12.54
C LEU A 12 13.24 31.77 11.34
N THR A 13 11.92 31.62 11.27
CA THR A 13 11.10 32.35 10.30
C THR A 13 10.48 33.58 10.95
N VAL A 14 10.70 34.73 10.33
CA VAL A 14 10.05 36.01 10.67
C VAL A 14 9.18 36.35 9.47
N LEU A 15 7.88 36.59 9.70
CA LEU A 15 7.04 37.17 8.66
C LEU A 15 7.41 38.65 8.55
N GLU A 16 7.91 39.03 7.38
CA GLU A 16 8.22 40.40 7.04
C GLU A 16 7.38 40.75 5.81
N ASP A 17 6.62 41.85 5.88
CA ASP A 17 5.90 42.43 4.73
C ASP A 17 6.95 43.13 3.83
N GLY A 18 7.81 42.33 3.21
CA GLY A 18 8.84 42.79 2.29
C GLY A 18 8.41 42.51 0.85
N ASN A 19 8.28 43.56 0.04
CA ASN A 19 7.88 43.48 -1.38
C ASN A 19 9.03 42.98 -2.30
N ASP A 20 10.14 42.50 -1.74
CA ASP A 20 11.38 42.14 -2.44
C ASP A 20 11.47 40.62 -2.72
N ALA A 21 10.36 40.01 -3.16
CA ALA A 21 10.31 38.60 -3.55
C ALA A 21 10.79 38.37 -5.00
N SER A 22 11.86 39.03 -5.44
CA SER A 22 12.29 39.03 -6.84
C SER A 22 13.28 37.92 -7.22
N ASP A 23 13.70 37.07 -6.27
CA ASP A 23 14.62 35.97 -6.57
C ASP A 23 13.84 34.68 -6.87
N GLU A 24 13.56 34.46 -8.16
CA GLU A 24 12.85 33.28 -8.68
C GLU A 24 13.48 31.95 -8.23
N GLY A 25 14.80 31.93 -7.99
CA GLY A 25 15.51 30.74 -7.52
C GLY A 25 15.29 30.45 -6.02
N PHE A 26 15.00 31.48 -5.22
CA PHE A 26 14.78 31.35 -3.78
C PHE A 26 13.30 31.13 -3.42
N ALA A 27 12.38 31.56 -4.29
CA ALA A 27 10.93 31.45 -4.08
C ALA A 27 10.47 30.02 -3.71
N PRO A 28 10.94 28.94 -4.36
CA PRO A 28 10.53 27.58 -3.98
C PRO A 28 11.01 27.16 -2.58
N PHE A 29 12.20 27.61 -2.18
CA PHE A 29 12.73 27.32 -0.85
C PHE A 29 11.98 28.08 0.24
N ALA A 30 11.68 29.36 0.00
CA ALA A 30 10.89 30.20 0.89
C ALA A 30 9.46 29.64 1.04
N ALA A 31 8.82 29.29 -0.08
CA ALA A 31 7.49 28.67 -0.11
C ALA A 31 7.45 27.36 0.69
N ARG A 32 8.43 26.46 0.48
CA ARG A 32 8.52 25.22 1.26
C ARG A 32 8.65 25.50 2.75
N ARG A 33 9.49 26.46 3.14
CA ARG A 33 9.71 26.79 4.54
C ARG A 33 8.45 27.35 5.19
N LEU A 34 7.76 28.27 4.50
CA LEU A 34 6.49 28.84 4.92
C LEU A 34 5.47 27.73 5.18
N ILE A 35 5.26 26.86 4.19
CA ILE A 35 4.33 25.72 4.27
C ILE A 35 4.64 24.85 5.50
N LEU A 36 5.90 24.44 5.69
CA LEU A 36 6.28 23.58 6.83
C LEU A 36 6.02 24.27 8.18
N THR A 37 6.29 25.56 8.28
CA THR A 37 6.08 26.30 9.53
C THR A 37 4.60 26.51 9.85
N GLU A 38 3.78 26.81 8.83
CA GLU A 38 2.32 26.91 9.00
C GLU A 38 1.70 25.54 9.31
N MET A 39 2.19 24.48 8.67
CA MET A 39 1.80 23.10 8.99
C MET A 39 2.14 22.73 10.43
N GLN A 40 3.30 23.13 10.95
CA GLN A 40 3.68 22.87 12.35
C GLN A 40 2.79 23.64 13.33
N ARG A 41 2.43 24.89 13.01
CA ARG A 41 1.50 25.70 13.83
C ARG A 41 0.08 25.13 13.83
N ASN A 42 -0.38 24.65 12.68
CA ASN A 42 -1.78 24.26 12.46
C ASN A 42 -2.00 22.73 12.55
N ARG A 43 -0.99 21.95 12.99
CA ARG A 43 -1.00 20.46 13.05
C ARG A 43 -2.21 19.84 13.78
N GLY A 44 -2.94 20.61 14.58
CA GLY A 44 -4.15 20.17 15.30
C GLY A 44 -5.43 20.94 14.97
N GLN A 45 -5.41 21.90 14.03
CA GLN A 45 -6.55 22.71 13.62
C GLN A 45 -6.81 22.50 12.12
N MET A 46 -7.20 21.28 11.74
CA MET A 46 -7.59 20.92 10.37
C MET A 46 -8.90 21.59 9.91
N GLY A 47 -9.59 22.33 10.79
CA GLY A 47 -10.86 23.00 10.50
C GLY A 47 -10.75 24.34 9.75
N ARG A 48 -9.55 24.79 9.38
CA ARG A 48 -9.34 26.04 8.62
C ARG A 48 -9.01 25.73 7.16
N LEU A 49 -10.03 25.34 6.40
CA LEU A 49 -9.93 25.00 4.98
C LEU A 49 -9.30 26.15 4.16
N ASP A 50 -9.71 27.40 4.42
CA ASP A 50 -9.16 28.57 3.73
C ASP A 50 -7.63 28.69 3.83
N THR A 51 -7.06 28.34 4.98
CA THR A 51 -5.60 28.38 5.18
C THR A 51 -4.89 27.24 4.46
N LEU A 52 -5.56 26.09 4.31
CA LEU A 52 -5.03 24.94 3.58
C LEU A 52 -5.04 25.22 2.07
N ASP A 53 -6.12 25.82 1.57
CA ASP A 53 -6.24 26.23 0.16
C ASP A 53 -5.18 27.26 -0.21
N HIS A 54 -4.95 28.27 0.63
CA HIS A 54 -3.90 29.26 0.39
C HIS A 54 -2.49 28.63 0.36
N LEU A 55 -2.19 27.72 1.28
CA LEU A 55 -0.91 26.98 1.28
C LEU A 55 -0.79 26.06 0.06
N HIS A 56 -1.90 25.51 -0.41
CA HIS A 56 -1.95 24.67 -1.60
C HIS A 56 -1.68 25.48 -2.88
N GLU A 57 -2.27 26.68 -3.02
CA GLU A 57 -1.98 27.60 -4.13
C GLU A 57 -0.49 27.96 -4.21
N ILE A 58 0.13 28.28 -3.07
CA ILE A 58 1.57 28.57 -2.98
C ILE A 58 2.40 27.35 -3.41
N ALA A 59 1.96 26.14 -3.04
CA ALA A 59 2.63 24.90 -3.41
C ALA A 59 2.54 24.63 -4.93
N ILE A 60 1.37 24.86 -5.56
CA ILE A 60 1.19 24.74 -7.01
C ILE A 60 2.09 25.75 -7.73
N ALA A 61 2.07 27.02 -7.33
CA ALA A 61 2.84 28.09 -7.97
C ALA A 61 4.34 27.81 -7.99
N ASN A 62 4.85 27.08 -6.99
CA ASN A 62 6.27 26.74 -6.85
C ASN A 62 6.59 25.27 -7.18
N SER A 63 5.64 24.49 -7.70
CA SER A 63 5.80 23.06 -8.01
C SER A 63 6.31 22.20 -6.83
N ILE A 64 5.80 22.47 -5.63
CA ILE A 64 6.20 21.79 -4.38
C ILE A 64 5.15 20.73 -4.01
N VAL A 65 5.58 19.48 -3.84
CA VAL A 65 4.71 18.41 -3.34
C VAL A 65 4.67 18.44 -1.80
N THR A 66 3.48 18.54 -1.23
CA THR A 66 3.26 18.53 0.23
C THR A 66 2.41 17.32 0.64
N PRO A 67 2.52 16.82 1.88
CA PRO A 67 1.75 15.65 2.34
C PRO A 67 0.23 15.80 2.27
N TYR A 68 -0.30 17.02 2.39
CA TYR A 68 -1.74 17.27 2.23
C TYR A 68 -2.15 17.45 0.76
N SER A 69 -1.27 17.88 -0.14
CA SER A 69 -1.58 17.93 -1.58
C SER A 69 -1.93 16.54 -2.12
N SER A 70 -1.31 15.47 -1.60
CA SER A 70 -1.70 14.08 -1.91
C SER A 70 -3.00 13.61 -1.26
N MET A 71 -3.52 14.34 -0.26
CA MET A 71 -4.72 13.98 0.51
C MET A 71 -5.94 14.87 0.17
N LEU A 72 -5.70 16.07 -0.36
CA LEU A 72 -6.71 17.01 -0.83
C LEU A 72 -7.24 16.55 -2.19
N VAL A 73 -8.08 15.52 -2.20
CA VAL A 73 -9.03 15.31 -3.31
C VAL A 73 -10.17 16.30 -3.08
N LEU A 74 -9.98 17.53 -3.56
CA LEU A 74 -11.05 18.52 -3.62
C LEU A 74 -11.97 18.14 -4.77
N VAL A 75 -13.04 17.42 -4.44
CA VAL A 75 -14.16 17.20 -5.36
C VAL A 75 -14.89 18.53 -5.49
N ASN A 76 -14.96 19.10 -6.69
CA ASN A 76 -15.76 20.30 -6.89
C ASN A 76 -17.26 19.94 -6.87
N GLN A 77 -18.15 20.92 -6.65
CA GLN A 77 -19.60 20.65 -6.57
C GLN A 77 -20.14 19.86 -7.78
N GLN A 78 -19.60 20.13 -8.97
CA GLN A 78 -19.97 19.42 -10.20
C GLN A 78 -19.57 17.94 -10.19
N GLN A 79 -18.44 17.62 -9.57
CA GLN A 79 -17.96 16.26 -9.40
C GLN A 79 -18.69 15.55 -8.27
N GLU A 80 -19.15 16.26 -7.23
CA GLU A 80 -20.06 15.71 -6.23
C GLU A 80 -21.40 15.34 -6.88
N ASP A 81 -22.01 16.25 -7.64
CA ASP A 81 -23.26 15.99 -8.36
C ASP A 81 -23.13 14.82 -9.34
N LEU A 82 -21.97 14.72 -10.04
CA LEU A 82 -21.67 13.60 -10.93
C LEU A 82 -21.49 12.28 -10.17
N LEU A 83 -20.89 12.31 -8.97
CA LEU A 83 -20.72 11.12 -8.14
C LEU A 83 -22.07 10.65 -7.57
N ASP A 84 -22.95 11.57 -7.20
CA ASP A 84 -24.31 11.27 -6.74
C ASP A 84 -25.14 10.64 -7.87
N GLU A 85 -25.05 11.17 -9.10
CA GLU A 85 -25.70 10.59 -10.29
C GLU A 85 -25.17 9.18 -10.60
N LEU A 86 -23.86 8.96 -10.46
CA LEU A 86 -23.22 7.65 -10.63
C LEU A 86 -23.50 6.70 -9.46
N GLU A 87 -23.84 7.22 -8.28
CA GLU A 87 -24.25 6.43 -7.12
C GLU A 87 -25.70 5.95 -7.19
N GLU A 88 -26.60 6.75 -7.78
CA GLU A 88 -27.98 6.32 -8.10
C GLU A 88 -28.06 5.25 -9.19
N GLY A 89 -26.93 4.89 -9.82
CA GLY A 89 -26.85 3.72 -10.70
C GLY A 89 -27.09 2.43 -9.92
N ASP A 90 -28.26 1.79 -10.13
CA ASP A 90 -28.70 0.55 -9.48
C ASP A 90 -27.76 -0.67 -9.67
N ASP A 91 -26.79 -0.59 -10.58
CA ASP A 91 -25.99 -1.71 -11.10
C ASP A 91 -24.69 -1.98 -10.31
N ARG A 92 -24.55 -1.45 -9.08
CA ARG A 92 -23.35 -1.70 -8.24
C ARG A 92 -23.45 -2.99 -7.44
N PHE A 93 -24.66 -3.49 -7.25
CA PHE A 93 -24.97 -4.71 -6.50
C PHE A 93 -25.43 -5.86 -7.39
N GLU A 94 -25.77 -5.59 -8.66
CA GLU A 94 -26.04 -6.59 -9.70
C GLU A 94 -24.73 -7.11 -10.30
N ARG A 95 -23.86 -7.66 -9.44
CA ARG A 95 -22.74 -8.45 -9.93
C ARG A 95 -23.32 -9.72 -10.54
N GLU A 96 -23.09 -9.97 -11.83
CA GLU A 96 -23.30 -11.31 -12.38
C GLU A 96 -22.51 -12.27 -11.49
N TYR A 97 -23.22 -13.15 -10.78
CA TYR A 97 -22.59 -14.22 -10.05
C TYR A 97 -21.86 -15.06 -11.09
N GLU A 98 -20.54 -14.91 -11.18
CA GLU A 98 -19.74 -15.90 -11.87
C GLU A 98 -20.06 -17.21 -11.16
N GLN A 99 -20.71 -18.13 -11.88
CA GLN A 99 -20.91 -19.48 -11.40
C GLN A 99 -19.50 -20.00 -11.15
N VAL A 100 -19.08 -19.93 -9.88
CA VAL A 100 -17.96 -20.69 -9.37
C VAL A 100 -18.39 -22.12 -9.65
N GLY A 101 -17.96 -22.62 -10.81
CA GLY A 101 -18.28 -23.94 -11.29
C GLY A 101 -18.03 -24.88 -10.14
N GLU A 102 -19.07 -25.63 -9.79
CA GLU A 102 -19.13 -26.61 -8.71
C GLU A 102 -17.79 -26.72 -7.99
N THR A 103 -17.63 -26.06 -6.84
CA THR A 103 -16.62 -26.51 -5.88
C THR A 103 -17.07 -27.90 -5.46
N VAL A 104 -16.64 -28.88 -6.25
CA VAL A 104 -16.83 -30.29 -5.98
C VAL A 104 -16.21 -30.48 -4.60
N GLU A 105 -17.05 -30.76 -3.61
CA GLU A 105 -16.61 -31.22 -2.30
C GLU A 105 -15.99 -32.59 -2.49
N ASN A 106 -14.77 -32.64 -3.03
CA ASN A 106 -13.96 -33.83 -3.12
C ASN A 106 -12.50 -33.42 -2.95
N ALA A 107 -12.12 -33.24 -1.69
CA ALA A 107 -10.73 -33.26 -1.23
C ALA A 107 -10.01 -34.62 -1.48
N LEU A 108 -10.57 -35.48 -2.34
CA LEU A 108 -10.12 -36.84 -2.65
C LEU A 108 -9.95 -37.09 -4.16
N THR A 109 -10.17 -36.10 -5.03
CA THR A 109 -9.79 -36.21 -6.45
C THR A 109 -8.29 -35.98 -6.60
N VAL A 110 -7.51 -36.95 -6.11
CA VAL A 110 -6.12 -37.16 -6.51
C VAL A 110 -6.14 -37.55 -7.98
N THR A 111 -5.43 -36.80 -8.81
CA THR A 111 -5.18 -37.20 -10.20
C THR A 111 -4.52 -38.57 -10.18
N GLY A 112 -5.23 -39.61 -10.60
CA GLY A 112 -4.79 -41.02 -10.47
C GLY A 112 -3.59 -41.40 -11.35
N VAL A 113 -2.93 -40.43 -11.98
CA VAL A 113 -1.74 -40.63 -12.79
C VAL A 113 -0.58 -39.93 -12.07
N PRO A 114 0.29 -40.68 -11.38
CA PRO A 114 1.45 -40.11 -10.73
C PRO A 114 2.42 -39.54 -11.76
N GLU A 115 3.06 -38.42 -11.42
CA GLU A 115 4.07 -37.77 -12.27
C GLU A 115 5.28 -38.69 -12.51
N PRO A 116 6.05 -38.53 -13.60
CA PRO A 116 7.17 -39.43 -13.95
C PRO A 116 8.20 -39.61 -12.82
N GLU A 117 8.40 -38.59 -11.98
CA GLU A 117 9.28 -38.65 -10.82
C GLU A 117 8.68 -39.40 -9.62
N GLU A 118 7.36 -39.37 -9.45
CA GLU A 118 6.67 -40.14 -8.40
C GLU A 118 6.76 -41.65 -8.65
N TRP A 119 6.79 -42.08 -9.92
CA TRP A 119 7.08 -43.46 -10.29
C TRP A 119 8.46 -43.93 -9.82
N LEU A 120 9.46 -43.05 -9.93
CA LEU A 120 10.80 -43.34 -9.45
C LEU A 120 10.83 -43.47 -7.93
N LEU A 121 10.14 -42.57 -7.22
CA LEU A 121 10.00 -42.62 -5.76
C LEU A 121 9.26 -43.89 -5.29
N LEU A 122 8.17 -44.27 -5.96
CA LEU A 122 7.43 -45.50 -5.67
C LEU A 122 8.28 -46.75 -5.89
N ALA A 123 9.05 -46.82 -6.99
CA ALA A 123 9.96 -47.92 -7.26
C ALA A 123 11.07 -48.03 -6.19
N LEU A 124 11.63 -46.89 -5.77
CA LEU A 124 12.64 -46.83 -4.71
C LEU A 124 12.06 -47.25 -3.36
N ALA A 125 10.88 -46.76 -3.00
CA ALA A 125 10.19 -47.14 -1.77
C ALA A 125 9.89 -48.64 -1.71
N ALA A 126 9.41 -49.22 -2.81
CA ALA A 126 9.17 -50.66 -2.92
C ALA A 126 10.47 -51.47 -2.77
N ALA A 127 11.57 -51.04 -3.40
CA ALA A 127 12.87 -51.68 -3.26
C ALA A 127 13.39 -51.65 -1.82
N MET A 128 13.28 -50.51 -1.13
CA MET A 128 13.65 -50.39 0.29
C MET A 128 12.80 -51.28 1.18
N LEU A 129 11.49 -51.35 0.95
CA LEU A 129 10.58 -52.19 1.73
C LEU A 129 10.90 -53.68 1.56
N VAL A 130 11.14 -54.13 0.32
CA VAL A 130 11.55 -55.51 0.04
C VAL A 130 12.89 -55.84 0.70
N TRP A 131 13.85 -54.92 0.64
CA TRP A 131 15.15 -55.08 1.29
C TRP A 131 15.01 -55.18 2.81
N TYR A 132 14.22 -54.29 3.43
CA TYR A 132 13.95 -54.31 4.87
C TYR A 132 13.33 -55.63 5.32
N VAL A 133 12.31 -56.12 4.62
CA VAL A 133 11.67 -57.41 4.92
C VAL A 133 12.65 -58.57 4.76
N ARG A 134 13.50 -58.56 3.72
CA ARG A 134 14.54 -59.59 3.52
C ARG A 134 15.64 -59.51 4.58
N ALA A 135 16.03 -58.31 5.02
CA ALA A 135 17.05 -58.10 6.03
C ALA A 135 16.54 -58.53 7.42
N GLY A 136 15.30 -58.18 7.77
CA GLY A 136 14.66 -58.62 9.02
C GLY A 136 14.48 -60.14 9.09
N ARG A 137 14.15 -60.80 7.98
CA ARG A 137 14.10 -62.28 7.90
C ARG A 137 15.46 -62.97 7.98
N ARG A 138 16.57 -62.23 7.82
CA ARG A 138 17.94 -62.74 7.94
C ARG A 138 18.56 -62.51 9.31
N GLN A 139 17.88 -61.77 10.19
CA GLN A 139 18.27 -61.67 11.58
C GLN A 139 17.61 -62.84 12.34
N PRO A 140 18.36 -63.88 12.73
CA PRO A 140 17.82 -64.81 13.71
C PRO A 140 17.53 -64.00 14.97
N LEU A 141 16.31 -64.13 15.52
CA LEU A 141 16.00 -63.60 16.85
C LEU A 141 17.05 -64.15 17.82
N LYS A 142 18.03 -63.32 18.20
CA LYS A 142 18.83 -63.56 19.40
C LYS A 142 17.94 -63.25 20.59
N ILE A 143 17.17 -64.25 21.00
CA ILE A 143 16.58 -64.32 22.33
C ILE A 143 17.65 -65.01 23.19
N PHE A 144 18.27 -64.22 24.07
CA PHE A 144 19.27 -64.53 25.10
C PHE A 144 20.57 -65.23 24.67
#